data_AF-A0A0F2T9P3-F1
#
_entry.id   AF-A0A0F2T9P3-F1
#
_cell.length_a   1.000
_cell.length_b   1.000
_cell.length_c   1.000
_cell.angle_alpha   90.00
_cell.angle_beta   90.00
_cell.angle_gamma   90.00
#
_symmetry.space_group_name_H-M   'P 1'
#
loop_
_entity.id
_entity.type
_entity.pdbx_description
1 polymer ?
#
loop_
_entity_poly.entity_id
_entity_poly.type
_entity_poly.pdbx_seq_one_letter_code
_entity_poly.pdbx_strand_id
1 'polypeptide(L)'
;MTEELTLHIDTMTPQRFAELLSDSTVPAAHRALWALLAEVEFNLTDFLSLDVRDTTATMLSAAGASKTGLTEMLIPENASVLLQETIGDRTEGAVFMEDGKSMSREAAVQAARQYAGCSIHAFRNSGFEWKSRPAD
;
A
#
# COMPACT_ATOMS: atom_id res chain seq x y z
N MET A 1 -16.84 -36.81 3.77
CA MET A 1 -16.06 -35.79 4.50
C MET A 1 -14.66 -35.84 3.93
N THR A 2 -14.41 -35.05 2.90
CA THR A 2 -13.10 -34.92 2.28
C THR A 2 -13.08 -33.52 1.71
N GLU A 3 -12.12 -32.75 2.22
CA GLU A 3 -11.98 -31.30 2.06
C GLU A 3 -12.13 -30.85 0.60
N GLU A 4 -13.09 -29.95 0.38
CA GLU A 4 -13.13 -29.10 -0.79
C GLU A 4 -11.87 -28.22 -0.72
N LEU A 5 -10.85 -28.61 -1.49
CA LEU A 5 -9.69 -27.79 -1.80
C LEU A 5 -10.20 -26.58 -2.58
N THR A 6 -10.69 -25.57 -1.87
CA THR A 6 -10.92 -24.23 -2.39
C THR A 6 -9.57 -23.67 -2.82
N LEU A 7 -9.22 -23.93 -4.08
CA LEU A 7 -8.21 -23.19 -4.79
C LEU A 7 -8.81 -21.78 -4.99
N HIS A 8 -8.81 -20.98 -3.92
CA HIS A 8 -9.06 -19.55 -3.98
C HIS A 8 -7.91 -18.98 -4.80
N ILE A 9 -8.09 -18.92 -6.12
CA ILE A 9 -7.36 -17.97 -6.95
C ILE A 9 -7.90 -16.62 -6.48
N ASP A 10 -7.28 -16.13 -5.42
CA ASP A 10 -7.59 -14.87 -4.77
C ASP A 10 -7.26 -13.75 -5.75
N THR A 11 -8.23 -13.50 -6.63
CA THR A 11 -8.15 -12.46 -7.63
C THR A 11 -8.77 -11.24 -6.99
N MET A 12 -7.90 -10.34 -6.50
CA MET A 12 -8.34 -9.04 -6.03
C MET A 12 -8.99 -8.30 -7.19
N THR A 13 -10.29 -8.03 -7.12
CA THR A 13 -10.98 -7.22 -8.13
C THR A 13 -10.84 -5.74 -7.79
N PRO A 14 -10.91 -4.83 -8.77
CA PRO A 14 -10.77 -3.40 -8.50
C PRO A 14 -11.88 -2.88 -7.56
N GLN A 15 -13.09 -3.44 -7.65
CA GLN A 15 -14.18 -3.10 -6.72
C GLN A 15 -13.88 -3.54 -5.29
N ARG A 16 -13.43 -4.79 -5.10
CA ARG A 16 -13.07 -5.29 -3.76
C ARG A 16 -11.90 -4.53 -3.16
N PHE A 17 -10.93 -4.17 -3.99
CA PHE A 17 -9.81 -3.35 -3.56
C PHE A 17 -10.27 -1.96 -3.11
N ALA A 18 -11.16 -1.30 -3.87
CA ALA A 18 -11.74 -0.01 -3.47
C ALA A 18 -12.51 -0.08 -2.14
N GLU A 19 -13.28 -1.16 -1.93
CA GLU A 19 -13.99 -1.41 -0.67
C GLU A 19 -12.99 -1.53 0.49
N LEU A 20 -11.93 -2.32 0.33
CA LEU A 20 -10.88 -2.49 1.36
C LEU A 20 -10.16 -1.19 1.70
N LEU A 21 -9.89 -0.34 0.71
CA LEU A 21 -9.28 0.98 0.94
C LEU A 21 -10.22 1.96 1.66
N SER A 22 -11.53 1.75 1.53
CA SER A 22 -12.55 2.58 2.21
C SER A 22 -12.96 2.01 3.57
N ASP A 23 -12.52 0.79 3.90
CA ASP A 23 -12.90 0.09 5.12
C ASP A 23 -12.16 0.66 6.33
N SER A 24 -12.88 1.37 7.20
CA SER A 24 -12.32 2.01 8.40
C SER A 24 -11.92 1.01 9.50
N THR A 25 -12.29 -0.27 9.39
CA THR A 25 -11.81 -1.31 10.32
C THR A 25 -10.36 -1.69 10.05
N VAL A 26 -9.86 -1.41 8.84
CA VAL A 26 -8.46 -1.59 8.48
C VAL A 26 -7.67 -0.33 8.90
N PRO A 27 -6.54 -0.47 9.61
CA PRO A 27 -5.70 0.67 9.93
C PRO A 27 -5.26 1.44 8.68
N ALA A 28 -5.26 2.77 8.75
CA ALA A 28 -4.92 3.64 7.62
C ALA A 28 -3.55 3.31 7.01
N ALA A 29 -2.56 2.94 7.85
CA ALA A 29 -1.23 2.54 7.40
C ALA A 29 -1.25 1.35 6.42
N HIS A 30 -2.08 0.34 6.69
CA HIS A 30 -2.22 -0.82 5.82
C HIS A 30 -2.95 -0.47 4.52
N ARG A 31 -4.00 0.35 4.61
CA ARG A 31 -4.75 0.83 3.44
C ARG A 31 -3.87 1.67 2.52
N ALA A 32 -3.09 2.60 3.08
CA ALA A 32 -2.12 3.41 2.36
C ALA A 32 -1.05 2.52 1.69
N LEU A 33 -0.53 1.53 2.40
CA LEU A 33 0.46 0.61 1.84
C LEU A 33 -0.12 -0.18 0.65
N TRP A 34 -1.35 -0.69 0.78
CA TRP A 34 -1.98 -1.43 -0.30
C TRP A 34 -2.24 -0.53 -1.51
N ALA A 35 -2.76 0.68 -1.29
CA ALA A 35 -2.98 1.67 -2.35
C ALA A 35 -1.71 1.96 -3.15
N LEU A 36 -0.56 2.05 -2.47
CA LEU A 36 0.73 2.25 -3.13
C LEU A 36 1.26 0.97 -3.80
N LEU A 37 0.99 -0.22 -3.26
CA LEU A 37 1.39 -1.49 -3.87
C LEU A 37 0.63 -1.82 -5.16
N ALA A 38 -0.55 -1.23 -5.37
CA ALA A 38 -1.25 -1.29 -6.65
C ALA A 38 -0.46 -0.58 -7.75
N GLU A 39 0.36 0.41 -7.37
CA GLU A 39 1.24 1.12 -8.28
C GLU A 39 2.55 0.33 -8.46
N VAL A 40 2.92 0.06 -9.72
CA VAL A 40 3.85 -1.02 -10.07
C VAL A 40 5.33 -0.67 -9.79
N GLU A 41 5.65 0.57 -9.43
CA GLU A 41 7.02 1.10 -9.44
C GLU A 41 7.91 0.60 -8.29
N PHE A 42 7.35 0.25 -7.14
CA PHE A 42 8.11 -0.16 -5.95
C PHE A 42 7.72 -1.53 -5.42
N ASN A 43 8.63 -2.17 -4.70
CA ASN A 43 8.32 -3.38 -3.96
C ASN A 43 7.96 -3.05 -2.52
N LEU A 44 7.32 -4.01 -1.85
CA LEU A 44 6.97 -3.91 -0.44
C LEU A 44 8.14 -3.47 0.45
N THR A 45 9.35 -3.99 0.23
CA THR A 45 10.52 -3.61 1.04
C THR A 45 10.90 -2.14 0.87
N ASP A 46 10.77 -1.60 -0.34
CA ASP A 46 11.06 -0.19 -0.62
C ASP A 46 10.07 0.69 0.13
N PHE A 47 8.78 0.34 0.11
CA PHE A 47 7.75 1.04 0.87
C PHE A 47 7.96 0.99 2.38
N LEU A 48 8.34 -0.17 2.92
CA LEU A 48 8.57 -0.32 4.37
C LEU A 48 9.86 0.38 4.84
N SER A 49 10.74 0.74 3.92
CA SER A 49 11.98 1.48 4.23
C SER A 49 11.82 3.00 4.07
N LEU A 50 10.65 3.48 3.67
CA LEU A 50 10.39 4.91 3.50
C LEU A 50 10.38 5.65 4.83
N ASP A 51 11.08 6.78 4.85
CA ASP A 51 10.92 7.80 5.87
C ASP A 51 9.91 8.84 5.42
N VAL A 52 9.23 9.48 6.38
CA VAL A 52 8.31 10.60 6.10
C VAL A 52 9.00 11.69 5.27
N ARG A 53 10.30 11.91 5.48
CA ARG A 53 11.11 12.89 4.72
C ARG A 53 11.25 12.57 3.24
N ASP A 54 11.10 11.30 2.88
CA ASP A 54 11.16 10.84 1.50
C ASP A 54 9.78 10.91 0.81
N THR A 55 8.75 11.38 1.52
CA THR A 55 7.38 11.51 0.99
C THR A 55 6.91 12.96 1.03
N THR A 56 6.13 13.32 0.02
CA THR A 56 5.39 14.57 -0.04
C THR A 56 3.91 14.26 -0.34
N ALA A 57 3.06 15.27 -0.32
CA ALA A 57 1.63 15.09 -0.63
C ALA A 57 1.35 14.58 -2.05
N THR A 58 2.30 14.67 -2.97
CA THR A 58 2.10 14.34 -4.39
C THR A 58 3.15 13.39 -4.95
N MET A 59 4.24 13.16 -4.22
CA MET A 59 5.40 12.43 -4.73
C MET A 59 6.08 11.65 -3.62
N LEU A 60 6.53 10.45 -3.96
CA LEU A 60 7.25 9.54 -3.09
C LEU A 60 8.60 9.23 -3.73
N SER A 61 9.65 9.32 -2.93
CA SER A 61 11.02 9.03 -3.33
C SER A 61 11.48 7.79 -2.58
N ALA A 62 11.85 6.72 -3.28
CA ALA A 62 12.44 5.55 -2.63
C ALA A 62 13.66 5.07 -3.39
N ALA A 63 14.52 4.30 -2.71
CA ALA A 63 15.55 3.52 -3.40
C ALA A 63 14.84 2.45 -4.24
N GLY A 64 14.41 2.78 -5.45
CA GLY A 64 13.69 1.88 -6.33
C GLY A 64 14.57 0.74 -6.86
N ALA A 65 14.05 -0.02 -7.83
CA ALA A 65 14.79 -1.12 -8.47
C ALA A 65 16.10 -0.66 -9.16
N SER A 66 16.21 0.63 -9.46
CA SER A 66 17.41 1.24 -10.02
C SER A 66 18.50 1.37 -8.95
N LYS A 67 19.63 0.65 -9.13
CA LYS A 67 20.80 0.71 -8.24
C LYS A 67 21.56 2.06 -8.24
N THR A 68 21.01 3.09 -8.86
CA THR A 68 21.65 4.38 -9.10
C THR A 68 20.67 5.52 -8.78
N GLY A 69 20.43 5.77 -7.49
CA GLY A 69 19.67 6.92 -7.00
C GLY A 69 18.26 6.62 -6.50
N LEU A 70 17.56 7.67 -6.08
CA LEU A 70 16.16 7.62 -5.69
C LEU A 70 15.30 7.59 -6.96
N THR A 71 14.28 6.74 -6.96
CA THR A 71 13.20 6.74 -7.94
C THR A 71 12.06 7.54 -7.35
N GLU A 72 11.51 8.47 -8.12
CA GLU A 72 10.38 9.30 -7.75
C GLU A 72 9.12 8.76 -8.43
N MET A 73 8.03 8.67 -7.68
CA MET A 73 6.72 8.23 -8.15
C MET A 73 5.67 9.23 -7.74
N LEU A 74 4.75 9.54 -8.65
CA LEU A 74 3.58 10.36 -8.35
C LEU A 74 2.57 9.57 -7.52
N ILE A 75 2.09 10.19 -6.45
CA ILE A 75 1.08 9.61 -5.56
C ILE A 75 -0.30 10.09 -6.02
N PRO A 76 -1.25 9.20 -6.34
CA PRO A 76 -2.60 9.62 -6.71
C PRO A 76 -3.31 10.27 -5.51
N GLU A 77 -4.20 11.23 -5.77
CA GLU A 77 -4.81 12.10 -4.73
C GLU A 77 -5.44 11.33 -3.56
N ASN A 78 -6.31 10.34 -3.79
CA ASN A 78 -6.88 9.63 -2.63
C ASN A 78 -5.87 8.69 -1.93
N ALA A 79 -4.74 8.31 -2.57
CA ALA A 79 -3.66 7.60 -1.87
C ALA A 79 -2.85 8.59 -1.02
N SER A 80 -2.72 9.84 -1.46
CA SER A 80 -2.08 10.89 -0.66
C SER A 80 -2.91 11.28 0.56
N VAL A 81 -4.25 11.20 0.48
CA VAL A 81 -5.12 11.34 1.66
C VAL A 81 -4.83 10.24 2.68
N LEU A 82 -4.80 8.97 2.25
CA LEU A 82 -4.50 7.84 3.14
C LEU A 82 -3.08 7.92 3.73
N LEU A 83 -2.11 8.39 2.95
CA LEU A 83 -0.76 8.64 3.41
C LEU A 83 -0.71 9.76 4.45
N GLN A 84 -1.42 10.87 4.23
CA GLN A 84 -1.51 11.96 5.21
C GLN A 84 -2.19 11.50 6.51
N GLU A 85 -3.25 10.68 6.42
CA GLU A 85 -3.87 10.07 7.61
C GLU A 85 -2.90 9.14 8.34
N THR A 86 -2.06 8.43 7.59
CA THR A 86 -1.05 7.51 8.16
C THR A 86 0.09 8.29 8.82
N ILE A 87 0.63 9.31 8.17
CA ILE A 87 1.75 10.13 8.63
C ILE A 87 1.29 11.01 9.81
N GLY A 88 0.11 11.60 9.73
CA GLY A 88 -0.38 12.61 10.66
C GLY A 88 0.54 13.84 10.64
N ASP A 89 0.83 14.39 11.83
CA ASP A 89 1.73 15.53 12.00
C ASP A 89 3.22 15.17 12.07
N ARG A 90 3.58 13.91 11.76
CA ARG A 90 4.98 13.47 11.83
C ARG A 90 5.79 14.13 10.72
N THR A 91 7.03 14.50 11.05
CA THR A 91 8.00 15.09 10.10
C THR A 91 9.19 14.19 9.83
N GLU A 92 9.30 13.07 10.55
CA GLU A 92 10.39 12.09 10.44
C GLU A 92 9.96 10.71 10.94
N GLY A 93 10.74 9.69 10.60
CA GLY A 93 10.51 8.31 10.98
C GLY A 93 9.80 7.52 9.88
N ALA A 94 9.60 6.23 10.11
CA ALA A 94 8.98 5.35 9.12
C ALA A 94 7.56 5.81 8.77
N VAL A 95 7.24 5.88 7.48
CA VAL A 95 5.89 6.24 7.00
C VAL A 95 4.87 5.28 7.58
N PHE A 96 5.10 3.98 7.35
CA PHE A 96 4.24 2.91 7.82
C PHE A 96 4.66 2.48 9.22
N MET A 97 3.81 2.78 10.19
CA MET A 97 3.96 2.30 11.55
C MET A 97 2.78 1.42 11.96
N GLU A 98 3.07 0.45 12.81
CA GLU A 98 2.09 -0.39 13.50
C GLU A 98 2.48 -0.45 14.97
N ASP A 99 1.53 -0.16 15.87
CA ASP A 99 1.74 -0.19 17.33
C ASP A 99 2.97 0.63 17.79
N GLY A 100 3.23 1.77 17.13
CA GLY A 100 4.37 2.66 17.43
C GLY A 100 5.73 2.16 16.96
N LYS A 101 5.80 1.11 16.13
CA LYS A 101 7.03 0.59 15.50
C LYS A 101 6.92 0.65 14.00
N SER A 102 8.06 0.69 13.31
CA SER A 102 8.11 0.54 11.85
C SER A 102 7.43 -0.77 11.44
N MET A 103 6.52 -0.68 10.48
CA MET A 103 5.78 -1.83 9.99
C MET A 103 6.75 -2.85 9.40
N SER A 104 6.64 -4.10 9.86
CA SER A 104 7.46 -5.19 9.35
C SER A 104 6.81 -5.84 8.13
N ARG A 105 7.61 -6.47 7.28
CA ARG A 105 7.11 -7.23 6.12
C ARG A 105 6.07 -8.28 6.53
N GLU A 106 6.33 -8.97 7.63
CA GLU A 106 5.44 -9.99 8.18
C GLU A 106 4.10 -9.41 8.59
N ALA A 107 4.09 -8.24 9.25
CA ALA A 107 2.88 -7.52 9.64
C ALA A 107 2.05 -7.12 8.41
N ALA A 108 2.68 -6.55 7.38
CA ALA A 108 1.99 -6.19 6.14
C ALA A 108 1.36 -7.41 5.43
N VAL A 109 2.09 -8.53 5.37
CA VAL A 109 1.60 -9.79 4.78
C VAL A 109 0.47 -10.39 5.62
N GLN A 110 0.59 -10.36 6.94
CA GLN A 110 -0.42 -10.87 7.86
C GLN A 110 -1.69 -10.04 7.77
N ALA A 111 -1.59 -8.71 7.72
CA ALA A 111 -2.72 -7.81 7.54
C ALA A 111 -3.45 -8.08 6.22
N ALA A 112 -2.73 -8.26 5.11
CA ALA A 112 -3.34 -8.63 3.83
C ALA A 112 -4.19 -9.91 3.95
N ARG A 113 -3.66 -10.95 4.61
CA ARG A 113 -4.40 -12.20 4.83
C ARG A 113 -5.58 -12.03 5.78
N GLN A 114 -5.40 -11.24 6.84
CA GLN A 114 -6.41 -11.05 7.89
C GLN A 114 -7.62 -10.26 7.38
N TYR A 115 -7.38 -9.15 6.69
CA TYR A 115 -8.43 -8.20 6.29
C TYR A 115 -8.93 -8.44 4.88
N ALA A 116 -8.04 -8.77 3.94
CA ALA A 116 -8.41 -8.96 2.54
C ALA A 116 -8.59 -10.44 2.16
N GLY A 117 -8.23 -11.38 3.03
CA GLY A 117 -8.27 -12.82 2.75
C GLY A 117 -7.19 -13.29 1.76
N CYS A 118 -6.35 -12.38 1.29
CA CYS A 118 -5.51 -12.57 0.12
C CYS A 118 -4.01 -12.51 0.41
N SER A 119 -3.20 -12.88 -0.58
CA SER A 119 -1.77 -12.57 -0.56
C SER A 119 -1.54 -11.11 -0.93
N ILE A 120 -0.54 -10.47 -0.31
CA ILE A 120 -0.21 -9.06 -0.59
C ILE A 120 0.15 -8.79 -2.06
N HIS A 121 0.61 -9.82 -2.78
CA HIS A 121 0.88 -9.76 -4.21
C HIS A 121 -0.39 -9.60 -5.07
N ALA A 122 -1.57 -9.96 -4.56
CA ALA A 122 -2.83 -9.82 -5.27
C ALA A 122 -3.20 -8.34 -5.49
N PHE A 123 -2.78 -7.43 -4.59
CA PHE A 123 -3.01 -6.00 -4.73
C PHE A 123 -2.32 -5.40 -5.96
N ARG A 124 -1.10 -5.85 -6.28
CA ARG A 124 -0.34 -5.40 -7.46
C ARG A 124 -1.00 -5.78 -8.78
N ASN A 125 -1.77 -6.88 -8.78
CA ASN A 125 -2.52 -7.37 -9.94
C ASN A 125 -4.02 -7.07 -9.83
N SER A 126 -4.43 -6.17 -8.93
CA SER A 126 -5.85 -5.89 -8.71
C SER A 126 -6.54 -5.24 -9.92
N GLY A 127 -5.76 -4.75 -10.89
CA GLY A 127 -6.26 -3.94 -12.00
C GLY A 127 -6.92 -2.65 -11.51
N PHE A 128 -6.65 -2.25 -10.26
CA PHE A 128 -7.17 -1.03 -9.70
C PHE A 128 -6.40 0.14 -10.30
N GLU A 129 -7.02 0.77 -11.28
CA GLU A 129 -6.57 2.06 -11.75
C GLU A 129 -7.20 3.12 -10.86
N TRP A 130 -6.34 3.81 -10.11
CA TRP A 130 -6.67 5.14 -9.65
C TRP A 130 -7.03 5.93 -10.90
N LYS A 131 -8.30 6.30 -11.06
CA LYS A 131 -8.73 7.19 -12.14
C LYS A 131 -7.97 8.50 -11.91
N SER A 132 -6.78 8.60 -12.51
CA SER A 132 -6.02 9.84 -12.62
C SER A 132 -6.95 10.80 -13.29
N ARG A 133 -7.52 11.72 -12.51
CA ARG A 133 -8.28 12.81 -13.07
C ARG A 133 -7.26 13.56 -13.95
N PRO A 134 -7.48 13.71 -15.26
CA PRO A 134 -6.58 14.52 -16.06
C PRO A 134 -6.55 15.90 -15.41
N ALA A 135 -5.34 16.40 -15.15
CA ALA A 135 -5.15 17.80 -14.80
C ALA A 135 -5.84 18.63 -15.90
N ASP A 136 -6.78 19.46 -15.47
CA ASP A 136 -7.49 20.42 -16.31
C ASP A 136 -6.50 21.41 -16.93
#